data_AF-A0A2Z3HH05-F1
#
_entry.id   AF-A0A2Z3HH05-F1
#
_cell.length_a   1.000
_cell.length_b   1.000
_cell.length_c   1.000
_cell.angle_alpha   90.00
_cell.angle_beta   90.00
_cell.angle_gamma   90.00
#
_symmetry.space_group_name_H-M   'P 1'
#
loop_
_entity.id
_entity.type
_entity.pdbx_description
1 polymer ?
#
loop_
_entity_poly.entity_id
_entity_poly.type
_entity_poly.pdbx_seq_one_letter_code
_entity_poly.pdbx_strand_id
1 'polypeptide(L)'
;MNPAWRTGTVAALCRRMLDTREFDALPILADALQDAGCTDPEILTSCQDGTLSRARAERLVNLMYSDETAAAVRWLEQFVRDIDHCDAEGNPADTYESAVEIGRTGLDQGHITFVSIEGAHFFWQSDNNRRAFFRNWSLVTGVAVPDDQQARITFSCTC
;
A
#
# COMPACT_ATOMS: atom_id res chain seq x y z
N MET A 1 -18.97 2.53 -2.49
CA MET A 1 -20.02 1.47 -2.53
C MET A 1 -19.42 0.26 -1.86
N ASN A 2 -20.02 -0.22 -0.77
CA ASN A 2 -19.55 -1.43 -0.10
C ASN A 2 -20.02 -2.64 -0.93
N PRO A 3 -19.12 -3.42 -1.54
CA PRO A 3 -19.54 -4.57 -2.33
C PRO A 3 -20.24 -5.59 -1.44
N ALA A 4 -21.27 -6.26 -1.98
CA ALA A 4 -22.07 -7.23 -1.23
C ALA A 4 -21.23 -8.38 -0.63
N TRP A 5 -20.09 -8.69 -1.26
CA TRP A 5 -19.16 -9.72 -0.79
C TRP A 5 -18.34 -9.31 0.44
N ARG A 6 -18.29 -8.03 0.82
CA ARG A 6 -17.56 -7.58 2.04
C ARG A 6 -18.43 -7.78 3.29
N THR A 7 -18.67 -9.06 3.60
CA THR A 7 -19.42 -9.50 4.79
C THR A 7 -18.58 -9.37 6.06
N GLY A 8 -19.21 -9.53 7.22
CA GLY A 8 -18.51 -9.53 8.51
C GLY A 8 -17.43 -10.62 8.61
N THR A 9 -17.65 -11.79 8.01
CA THR A 9 -16.66 -12.87 7.95
C THR A 9 -15.43 -12.47 7.13
N VAL A 10 -15.63 -11.91 5.94
CA VAL A 10 -14.54 -11.42 5.08
C VAL A 10 -13.75 -10.31 5.78
N ALA A 11 -14.44 -9.36 6.43
CA ALA A 11 -13.79 -8.29 7.19
C ALA A 11 -12.98 -8.83 8.38
N ALA A 12 -13.49 -9.82 9.11
CA ALA A 12 -12.79 -10.44 10.24
C ALA A 12 -11.52 -11.21 9.81
N LEU A 13 -11.58 -11.92 8.68
CA LEU A 13 -10.41 -12.59 8.10
C LEU A 13 -9.34 -11.57 7.67
N CYS A 14 -9.76 -10.52 6.95
CA CYS A 14 -8.85 -9.44 6.56
C CYS A 14 -8.22 -8.77 7.78
N ARG A 15 -9.01 -8.48 8.82
CA ARG A 15 -8.51 -7.91 10.07
C ARG A 15 -7.42 -8.76 10.69
N ARG A 16 -7.69 -10.07 10.83
CA ARG A 16 -6.74 -11.02 11.40
C ARG A 16 -5.41 -10.99 10.63
N MET A 17 -5.45 -11.02 9.30
CA MET A 17 -4.26 -10.97 8.45
C MET A 17 -3.48 -9.66 8.62
N LEU A 18 -4.16 -8.52 8.71
CA LEU A 18 -3.50 -7.21 8.90
C LEU A 18 -2.90 -7.06 10.30
N ASP A 19 -3.54 -7.65 11.31
CA ASP A 19 -3.06 -7.66 12.70
C ASP A 19 -1.86 -8.60 12.88
N THR A 20 -1.90 -9.82 12.33
CA THR A 20 -0.79 -10.80 12.46
C THR A 20 0.31 -10.61 11.42
N ARG A 21 0.02 -9.90 10.32
CA ARG A 21 0.89 -9.77 9.15
C ARG A 21 1.25 -11.12 8.49
N GLU A 22 0.36 -12.10 8.66
CA GLU A 22 0.44 -13.42 8.03
C GLU A 22 -0.60 -13.52 6.91
N PHE A 23 -0.15 -13.79 5.69
CA PHE A 23 -1.01 -13.83 4.51
C PHE A 23 -1.16 -15.24 3.91
N ASP A 24 -0.64 -16.27 4.56
CA ASP A 24 -0.73 -17.67 4.09
C ASP A 24 -2.18 -18.19 4.07
N ALA A 25 -3.09 -17.50 4.77
CA ALA A 25 -4.52 -17.80 4.80
C ALA A 25 -5.31 -17.16 3.64
N LEU A 26 -4.65 -16.56 2.63
CA LEU A 26 -5.33 -15.98 1.46
C LEU A 26 -6.30 -16.95 0.74
N PRO A 27 -6.00 -18.27 0.61
CA PRO A 27 -6.97 -19.22 0.06
C PRO A 27 -8.26 -19.32 0.88
N ILE A 28 -8.17 -19.26 2.21
CA ILE A 28 -9.35 -19.27 3.11
C ILE A 28 -10.18 -17.99 2.90
N LEU A 29 -9.52 -16.86 2.67
CA LEU A 29 -10.20 -15.61 2.33
C LEU A 29 -10.88 -15.70 0.96
N ALA A 30 -10.28 -16.39 -0.02
CA ALA A 30 -10.90 -16.66 -1.31
C ALA A 30 -12.21 -17.44 -1.17
N ASP A 31 -12.22 -18.51 -0.38
CA ASP A 31 -13.42 -19.31 -0.13
C ASP A 31 -14.53 -18.46 0.52
N ALA A 32 -14.18 -17.67 1.55
CA ALA A 32 -15.12 -16.77 2.20
C ALA A 32 -15.68 -15.69 1.25
N LEU A 33 -14.88 -15.21 0.30
CA LEU A 33 -15.33 -14.27 -0.73
C LEU A 33 -16.33 -14.95 -1.69
N GLN A 34 -16.06 -16.19 -2.12
CA GLN A 34 -16.97 -16.96 -2.98
C GLN A 34 -18.30 -17.25 -2.28
N ASP A 35 -18.26 -17.69 -1.02
CA ASP A 35 -19.44 -17.92 -0.19
C ASP A 35 -20.28 -16.64 0.00
N ALA A 36 -19.60 -15.48 0.03
CA ALA A 36 -20.24 -14.17 0.07
C ALA A 36 -20.73 -13.65 -1.30
N GLY A 37 -20.58 -14.43 -2.37
CA GLY A 37 -21.03 -14.10 -3.72
C GLY A 37 -20.06 -13.22 -4.53
N CYS A 38 -18.78 -13.13 -4.14
CA CYS A 38 -17.76 -12.53 -5.00
C CYS A 38 -17.55 -13.40 -6.23
N THR A 39 -17.67 -12.80 -7.42
CA THR A 39 -17.44 -13.47 -8.71
C THR A 39 -16.33 -12.81 -9.51
N ASP A 40 -15.51 -11.97 -8.87
CA ASP A 40 -14.39 -11.29 -9.52
C ASP A 40 -13.24 -12.28 -9.71
N PRO A 41 -12.95 -12.71 -10.96
CA PRO A 41 -11.93 -13.73 -11.20
C PRO A 41 -10.52 -13.23 -10.87
N GLU A 42 -10.24 -11.93 -10.96
CA GLU A 42 -8.92 -11.38 -10.65
C GLU A 42 -8.65 -11.46 -9.15
N ILE A 43 -9.62 -11.07 -8.32
CA ILE A 43 -9.51 -11.17 -6.86
C ILE A 43 -9.38 -12.63 -6.43
N LEU A 44 -10.26 -13.50 -6.92
CA LEU A 44 -10.27 -14.90 -6.52
C LEU A 44 -9.01 -15.64 -6.95
N THR A 45 -8.56 -15.44 -8.20
CA THR A 45 -7.31 -16.04 -8.69
C THR A 45 -6.12 -15.53 -7.89
N SER A 46 -6.06 -14.22 -7.60
CA SER A 46 -4.98 -13.65 -6.80
C SER A 46 -4.94 -14.20 -5.38
N CYS A 47 -6.09 -14.35 -4.71
CA CYS A 47 -6.13 -14.95 -3.37
C CYS A 47 -5.76 -16.44 -3.36
N GLN A 48 -5.99 -17.15 -4.47
CA GLN A 48 -5.61 -18.56 -4.61
C GLN A 48 -4.16 -18.74 -5.08
N ASP A 49 -3.57 -17.69 -5.66
CA ASP A 49 -2.18 -17.66 -6.10
C ASP A 49 -1.24 -17.64 -4.89
N GLY A 50 -0.75 -18.82 -4.53
CA GLY A 50 0.24 -19.01 -3.46
C GLY A 50 1.63 -18.42 -3.76
N THR A 51 1.80 -17.69 -4.87
CA THR A 51 3.06 -17.06 -5.26
C THR A 51 3.09 -15.54 -5.08
N LEU A 52 1.99 -14.94 -4.60
CA LEU A 52 1.97 -13.51 -4.32
C LEU A 52 3.10 -13.11 -3.36
N SER A 53 3.81 -12.04 -3.70
CA SER A 53 4.73 -11.41 -2.75
C SER A 53 3.95 -10.93 -1.53
N ARG A 54 4.62 -10.87 -0.37
CA ARG A 54 4.01 -10.37 0.87
C ARG A 54 3.37 -8.99 0.70
N ALA A 55 3.99 -8.10 -0.07
CA ALA A 55 3.47 -6.77 -0.32
C ALA A 55 2.20 -6.78 -1.21
N ARG A 56 2.13 -7.66 -2.22
CA ARG A 56 0.91 -7.85 -3.03
C ARG A 56 -0.24 -8.44 -2.21
N ALA A 57 0.06 -9.41 -1.36
CA ALA A 57 -0.91 -9.98 -0.45
C ALA A 57 -1.48 -8.92 0.52
N GLU A 58 -0.59 -8.13 1.14
CA GLU A 58 -0.98 -7.00 2.01
C GLU A 58 -1.85 -5.98 1.28
N ARG A 59 -1.48 -5.62 0.04
CA ARG A 59 -2.28 -4.73 -0.82
C ARG A 59 -3.70 -5.26 -1.02
N LEU A 60 -3.82 -6.53 -1.42
CA LEU A 60 -5.09 -7.17 -1.71
C LEU A 60 -6.00 -7.16 -0.48
N VAL A 61 -5.45 -7.56 0.68
CA VAL A 61 -6.18 -7.55 1.95
C VAL A 61 -6.62 -6.14 2.35
N ASN A 62 -5.76 -5.13 2.21
CA ASN A 62 -6.11 -3.74 2.49
C ASN A 62 -7.25 -3.22 1.61
N LEU A 63 -7.30 -3.61 0.33
CA LEU A 63 -8.40 -3.25 -0.58
C LEU A 63 -9.74 -3.88 -0.15
N MET A 64 -9.70 -5.07 0.43
CA MET A 64 -10.89 -5.81 0.85
C MET A 64 -11.35 -5.46 2.27
N TYR A 65 -10.43 -5.06 3.16
CA TYR A 65 -10.73 -4.84 4.57
C TYR A 65 -11.71 -3.69 4.83
N SER A 66 -11.43 -2.50 4.29
CA SER A 66 -12.25 -1.30 4.51
C SER A 66 -12.12 -0.31 3.37
N ASP A 67 -13.09 0.61 3.26
CA ASP A 67 -13.00 1.70 2.29
C ASP A 67 -11.84 2.65 2.60
N GLU A 68 -11.47 2.80 3.87
CA GLU A 68 -10.38 3.65 4.34
C GLU A 68 -9.01 3.09 3.90
N THR A 69 -8.72 1.83 4.21
CA THR A 69 -7.50 1.15 3.77
C THR A 69 -7.42 1.06 2.25
N ALA A 70 -8.55 0.83 1.57
CA ALA A 70 -8.59 0.81 0.12
C ALA A 70 -8.31 2.19 -0.50
N ALA A 71 -8.78 3.27 0.12
CA ALA A 71 -8.45 4.63 -0.29
C ALA A 71 -6.97 4.95 -0.08
N ALA A 72 -6.38 4.50 1.03
CA ALA A 72 -4.96 4.66 1.29
C ALA A 72 -4.07 3.91 0.29
N VAL A 73 -4.42 2.65 -0.07
CA VAL A 73 -3.73 1.91 -1.15
C VAL A 73 -3.74 2.71 -2.45
N ARG A 74 -4.92 3.16 -2.89
CA ARG A 74 -5.06 3.93 -4.14
C ARG A 74 -4.30 5.25 -4.11
N TRP A 75 -4.31 5.93 -2.96
CA TRP A 75 -3.57 7.18 -2.79
C TRP A 75 -2.06 6.94 -2.89
N LEU A 76 -1.53 5.88 -2.25
CA LEU A 76 -0.10 5.55 -2.31
C LEU A 76 0.34 5.20 -3.74
N GLU A 77 -0.45 4.42 -4.46
CA GLU A 77 -0.15 4.10 -5.86
C GLU A 77 -0.16 5.35 -6.75
N GLN A 78 -1.14 6.24 -6.56
CA GLN A 78 -1.17 7.49 -7.30
C GLN A 78 0.03 8.37 -6.94
N PHE A 79 0.37 8.43 -5.66
CA PHE A 79 1.51 9.18 -5.18
C PHE A 79 2.82 8.73 -5.83
N VAL A 80 3.03 7.41 -5.96
CA VAL A 80 4.24 6.90 -6.62
C VAL A 80 4.22 7.19 -8.13
N ARG A 81 3.06 7.11 -8.80
CA ARG A 81 2.92 7.54 -10.21
C ARG A 81 3.28 9.01 -10.42
N ASP A 82 2.90 9.87 -9.48
CA ASP A 82 3.13 11.31 -9.60
C ASP A 82 4.61 11.70 -9.38
N ILE A 83 5.40 10.84 -8.70
CA ILE A 83 6.81 11.12 -8.37
C ILE A 83 7.81 10.30 -9.17
N ASP A 84 7.40 9.27 -9.91
CA ASP A 84 8.26 8.37 -10.65
C ASP A 84 8.18 8.63 -12.16
N HIS A 85 9.03 9.53 -12.66
CA HIS A 85 9.04 9.90 -14.08
C HIS A 85 10.37 9.69 -14.80
N CYS A 86 11.39 9.12 -14.14
CA CYS A 86 12.61 8.73 -14.84
C CYS A 86 13.21 7.43 -14.30
N ASP A 87 12.57 6.30 -14.56
CA ASP A 87 13.36 5.14 -14.96
C ASP A 87 13.42 5.12 -16.51
N ALA A 88 14.62 4.99 -17.06
CA ALA A 88 14.79 4.81 -18.51
C ALA A 88 14.55 3.35 -18.92
N GLU A 89 14.11 2.52 -17.96
CA GLU A 89 14.10 1.06 -18.02
C GLU A 89 12.68 0.46 -17.97
N GLY A 90 11.65 1.27 -17.71
CA GLY A 90 10.24 0.87 -17.82
C GLY A 90 9.81 -0.17 -16.79
N ASN A 91 10.46 -0.23 -15.62
CA ASN A 91 10.03 -1.09 -14.54
C ASN A 91 8.81 -0.45 -13.85
N PRO A 92 7.84 -1.24 -13.39
CA PRO A 92 6.65 -0.71 -12.74
C PRO A 92 7.00 -0.25 -11.32
N ALA A 93 7.62 0.93 -11.18
CA ALA A 93 7.79 1.56 -9.87
C ALA A 93 6.47 2.18 -9.37
N ASP A 94 5.43 2.29 -10.19
CA ASP A 94 4.06 2.74 -9.88
C ASP A 94 3.19 1.77 -9.04
N THR A 95 3.82 0.87 -8.28
CA THR A 95 3.13 -0.19 -7.53
C THR A 95 3.01 0.13 -6.05
N TYR A 96 2.05 -0.54 -5.40
CA TYR A 96 1.93 -0.51 -3.94
C TYR A 96 3.22 -0.98 -3.26
N GLU A 97 3.88 -1.98 -3.83
CA GLU A 97 5.12 -2.56 -3.33
C GLU A 97 6.23 -1.50 -3.25
N SER A 98 6.40 -0.70 -4.30
CA SER A 98 7.33 0.43 -4.30
C SER A 98 6.97 1.45 -3.23
N ALA A 99 5.69 1.82 -3.10
CA ALA A 99 5.24 2.76 -2.07
C ALA A 99 5.57 2.25 -0.66
N VAL A 100 5.40 0.95 -0.42
CA VAL A 100 5.73 0.33 0.85
C VAL A 100 7.25 0.34 1.08
N GLU A 101 8.04 -0.03 0.07
CA GLU A 101 9.50 -0.07 0.13
C GLU A 101 10.11 1.31 0.38
N ILE A 102 9.64 2.35 -0.33
CA ILE A 102 10.00 3.75 -0.11
C ILE A 102 9.89 4.13 1.38
N GLY A 103 8.75 3.81 2.00
CA GLY A 103 8.55 4.10 3.42
C GLY A 103 9.47 3.30 4.33
N ARG A 104 9.70 2.01 4.06
CA ARG A 104 10.62 1.17 4.85
C ARG A 104 12.06 1.70 4.77
N THR A 105 12.55 1.96 3.57
CA THR A 105 13.90 2.48 3.32
C THR A 105 14.07 3.85 3.97
N GLY A 106 13.06 4.72 3.88
CA GLY A 106 13.09 6.02 4.56
C GLY A 106 13.19 5.94 6.07
N LEU A 107 12.50 4.98 6.69
CA LEU A 107 12.56 4.76 8.14
C LEU A 107 13.89 4.14 8.58
N ASP A 108 14.47 3.26 7.76
CA ASP A 108 15.75 2.60 8.03
C ASP A 108 16.94 3.56 7.84
N GLN A 109 16.96 4.29 6.73
CA GLN A 109 18.09 5.13 6.32
C GLN A 109 17.98 6.59 6.80
N GLY A 110 16.79 7.03 7.23
CA GLY A 110 16.52 8.44 7.56
C GLY A 110 16.50 9.36 6.33
N HIS A 111 16.38 8.78 5.14
CA HIS A 111 16.47 9.47 3.87
C HIS A 111 15.67 8.73 2.81
N ILE A 112 14.91 9.46 1.99
CA ILE A 112 14.19 8.94 0.83
C ILE A 112 14.62 9.73 -0.42
N THR A 113 14.96 9.00 -1.48
CA THR A 113 15.23 9.56 -2.81
C THR A 113 14.10 9.26 -3.77
N PHE A 114 13.74 10.26 -4.58
CA PHE A 114 12.80 10.11 -5.69
C PHE A 114 13.37 10.68 -6.98
N VAL A 115 12.71 10.38 -8.09
CA VAL A 115 13.08 10.87 -9.42
C VAL A 115 11.87 11.55 -10.06
N SER A 116 11.66 12.82 -9.69
CA SER A 116 10.51 13.62 -10.15
C SER A 116 10.95 14.76 -11.06
N ILE A 117 10.22 14.97 -12.16
CA ILE A 117 10.38 16.13 -13.04
C ILE A 117 10.06 17.47 -12.35
N GLU A 118 9.23 17.46 -11.29
CA GLU A 118 8.93 18.65 -10.49
C GLU A 118 10.00 18.91 -9.41
N GLY A 119 10.97 18.01 -9.26
CA GLY A 119 12.05 18.06 -8.29
C GLY A 119 11.60 17.82 -6.84
N ALA A 120 12.55 17.89 -5.90
CA ALA A 120 12.26 17.68 -4.47
C ALA A 120 11.22 18.68 -3.90
N HIS A 121 11.01 19.82 -4.57
CA HIS A 121 10.05 20.85 -4.17
C HIS A 121 8.59 20.35 -4.19
N PHE A 122 8.24 19.33 -4.99
CA PHE A 122 6.95 18.63 -4.91
C PHE A 122 6.69 18.01 -3.52
N PHE A 123 7.75 17.53 -2.87
CA PHE A 123 7.72 16.99 -1.51
C PHE A 123 7.73 18.09 -0.44
N TRP A 124 8.53 19.14 -0.66
CA TRP A 124 8.77 20.20 0.33
C TRP A 124 7.74 21.34 0.32
N GLN A 125 7.02 21.58 -0.77
CA GLN A 125 5.93 22.57 -0.80
C GLN A 125 4.77 22.21 0.12
N SER A 126 4.64 20.93 0.47
CA SER A 126 3.53 20.48 1.27
C SER A 126 4.02 19.56 2.38
N ASP A 127 4.12 20.15 3.54
CA ASP A 127 4.00 19.47 4.82
C ASP A 127 2.75 18.51 4.83
N ASN A 128 1.81 18.68 3.88
CA ASN A 128 0.72 17.75 3.56
C ASN A 128 1.14 16.43 2.89
N ASN A 129 2.03 16.41 1.88
CA ASN A 129 2.36 15.18 1.13
C ASN A 129 3.16 14.20 1.98
N ARG A 130 4.16 14.68 2.73
CA ARG A 130 4.90 13.84 3.69
C ARG A 130 3.96 13.22 4.73
N ARG A 131 3.15 14.07 5.39
CA ARG A 131 2.19 13.59 6.40
C ARG A 131 1.13 12.67 5.79
N ALA A 132 0.66 12.96 4.57
CA ALA A 132 -0.30 12.13 3.87
C ALA A 132 0.30 10.77 3.48
N PHE A 133 1.54 10.77 3.01
CA PHE A 133 2.28 9.55 2.71
C PHE A 133 2.37 8.68 3.95
N PHE A 134 2.95 9.18 5.05
CA PHE A 134 3.11 8.36 6.25
C PHE A 134 1.80 8.01 6.93
N ARG A 135 0.75 8.84 6.83
CA ARG A 135 -0.59 8.48 7.30
C ARG A 135 -1.16 7.30 6.52
N ASN A 136 -1.18 7.37 5.19
CA ASN A 136 -1.71 6.29 4.36
C ASN A 136 -0.83 5.03 4.46
N TRP A 137 0.50 5.20 4.47
CA TRP A 137 1.46 4.13 4.63
C TRP A 137 1.30 3.42 5.98
N SER A 138 1.20 4.17 7.09
CA SER A 138 0.97 3.59 8.42
C SER A 138 -0.37 2.84 8.48
N LEU A 139 -1.39 3.33 7.79
CA LEU A 139 -2.71 2.69 7.76
C LEU A 139 -2.64 1.30 7.09
N VAL A 140 -1.90 1.17 5.99
CA VAL A 140 -1.83 -0.10 5.23
C VAL A 140 -0.76 -1.06 5.77
N THR A 141 0.36 -0.54 6.30
CA THR A 141 1.46 -1.34 6.86
C THR A 141 1.35 -1.59 8.36
N GLY A 142 0.45 -0.88 9.05
CA GLY A 142 0.27 -0.97 10.51
C GLY A 142 1.47 -0.51 11.33
N VAL A 143 2.49 0.04 10.68
CA VAL A 143 3.69 0.57 11.32
C VAL A 143 3.44 2.06 11.54
N ALA A 144 3.32 2.47 12.81
CA ALA A 144 3.15 3.86 13.16
C ALA A 144 4.43 4.65 12.91
N VAL A 145 4.29 5.83 12.27
CA VAL A 145 5.40 6.77 12.06
C VAL A 145 5.02 8.12 12.70
N PRO A 146 5.45 8.38 13.95
CA PRO A 146 5.18 9.64 14.64
C PRO A 146 5.74 10.87 13.90
N ASP A 147 5.09 12.02 14.07
CA ASP A 147 5.48 13.26 13.38
C ASP A 147 6.94 13.68 13.62
N ASP A 148 7.49 13.42 14.82
CA ASP A 148 8.89 13.71 15.13
C ASP A 148 9.87 12.78 14.42
N GLN A 149 9.46 11.53 14.14
CA GLN A 149 10.22 10.61 13.29
C GLN A 149 10.14 11.06 11.82
N GLN A 150 8.95 11.40 11.33
CA GLN A 150 8.76 11.94 9.97
C GLN A 150 9.60 13.21 9.74
N ALA A 151 9.76 14.04 10.77
CA ALA A 151 10.57 15.27 10.72
C ALA A 151 12.07 15.02 10.50
N ARG A 152 12.57 13.84 10.86
CA ARG A 152 13.99 13.45 10.72
C ARG A 152 14.30 12.83 9.37
N ILE A 153 13.29 12.39 8.62
CA ILE A 153 13.46 11.79 7.31
C ILE A 153 13.71 12.90 6.30
N THR A 154 14.87 12.85 5.65
CA THR A 154 15.26 13.80 4.61
C THR A 154 14.79 13.34 3.23
N PHE A 155 14.45 14.27 2.35
CA PHE A 155 13.98 13.98 1.00
C PHE A 155 14.91 14.60 -0.05
N SER A 156 15.38 13.78 -0.97
CA SER A 156 16.24 14.21 -2.07
C SER A 156 15.64 13.80 -3.41
N CYS A 157 16.01 14.53 -4.47
CA CYS A 157 15.66 14.18 -5.84
C CYS A 157 16.95 14.01 -6.63
N THR A 158 17.09 12.88 -7.32
CA THR A 158 18.15 12.66 -8.33
C THR A 158 17.49 12.78 -9.69
N CYS A 159 17.75 13.88 -10.40
CA CYS A 159 17.44 14.05 -11.80
C CYS A 159 18.69 13.89 -12.66
#